data_AF-A0A931SQS9-F1
#
_entry.id   AF-A0A931SQS9-F1
#
_cell.length_a   1.000
_cell.length_b   1.000
_cell.length_c   1.000
_cell.angle_alpha   90.00
_cell.angle_beta   90.00
_cell.angle_gamma   90.00
#
_symmetry.space_group_name_H-M   'P 1'
#
loop_
_entity.id
_entity.type
_entity.pdbx_description
1 polymer ?
#
loop_
_entity_poly.entity_id
_entity_poly.type
_entity_poly.pdbx_seq_one_letter_code
_entity_poly.pdbx_strand_id
1 'polypeptide(L)'
;MSSNILVFDLETQRSFKEVGKQNLHKLRVSVVCVFDYLTGSYESYEEKDLIRLDKRIREADLLIGFNIRRFDLPVLAPYLFVPVESFQVLDLMEAVEKERGHRASLESLAQPTLRLRKSGTGIDALALFQEGKMEELKSYCLNDVRLTKEVYDYGVANGKVYFTSSWDYKTYEIPVHWKEETEQALKAVKPTAPEFPTSLF
;
A
#
# COMPACT_ATOMS: atom_id res chain seq x y z
N MET A 1 -7.72 -17.54 -13.30
CA MET A 1 -7.57 -17.69 -11.84
C MET A 1 -7.58 -16.29 -11.28
N SER A 2 -8.49 -15.97 -10.35
CA SER A 2 -8.39 -14.68 -9.67
C SER A 2 -7.18 -14.74 -8.75
N SER A 3 -6.22 -13.82 -8.93
CA SER A 3 -5.01 -13.79 -8.12
C SER A 3 -5.35 -13.25 -6.73
N ASN A 4 -4.91 -13.92 -5.66
CA ASN A 4 -5.17 -13.52 -4.29
C ASN A 4 -4.21 -12.39 -3.86
N ILE A 5 -4.45 -11.21 -4.42
CA ILE A 5 -3.62 -10.02 -4.25
C ILE A 5 -4.46 -8.97 -3.51
N LEU A 6 -3.84 -8.30 -2.55
CA LEU A 6 -4.41 -7.11 -1.92
C LEU A 6 -3.58 -5.89 -2.32
N VAL A 7 -4.25 -4.82 -2.73
CA VAL A 7 -3.64 -3.48 -2.77
C VAL A 7 -4.09 -2.76 -1.52
N PHE A 8 -3.20 -2.13 -0.77
CA PHE A 8 -3.64 -1.31 0.36
C PHE A 8 -2.75 -0.10 0.62
N ASP A 9 -3.35 0.83 1.35
CA ASP A 9 -2.77 2.05 1.89
C ASP A 9 -3.37 2.28 3.29
N LEU A 10 -2.69 3.04 4.15
CA LEU A 10 -3.21 3.38 5.46
C LEU A 10 -2.99 4.83 5.85
N GLU A 11 -3.88 5.30 6.71
CA GLU A 11 -3.77 6.58 7.38
C GLU A 11 -3.48 6.41 8.86
N THR A 12 -2.89 7.45 9.44
CA THR A 12 -2.40 7.42 10.83
C THR A 12 -3.19 8.33 11.76
N GLN A 13 -3.12 8.05 13.07
CA GLN A 13 -3.78 8.89 14.08
C GLN A 13 -2.91 10.06 14.55
N ARG A 14 -1.59 9.95 14.41
CA ARG A 14 -0.61 10.90 14.94
C ARG A 14 0.41 11.26 13.89
N SER A 15 0.97 12.45 14.00
CA SER A 15 2.02 12.92 13.11
C SER A 15 3.42 12.48 13.55
N PHE A 16 4.37 12.50 12.60
CA PHE A 16 5.79 12.38 12.91
C PHE A 16 6.32 13.44 13.88
N LYS A 17 5.70 14.62 13.93
CA LYS A 17 6.09 15.68 14.87
C LYS A 17 5.81 15.26 16.32
N GLU A 18 4.75 14.50 16.54
CA GLU A 18 4.35 14.02 17.87
C GLU A 18 5.18 12.82 18.33
N VAL A 19 5.47 11.87 17.43
CA VAL A 19 6.06 10.58 17.82
C VAL A 19 7.53 10.41 17.45
N GLY A 20 8.05 11.29 16.57
CA GLY A 20 9.40 11.18 16.01
C GLY A 20 9.51 10.14 14.89
N LYS A 21 10.34 10.43 13.88
CA LYS A 21 10.48 9.63 12.64
C LYS A 21 10.88 8.16 12.84
N GLN A 22 11.47 7.82 13.98
CA GLN A 22 11.93 6.46 14.26
C GLN A 22 10.86 5.57 14.90
N ASN A 23 9.72 6.14 15.33
CA ASN A 23 8.68 5.42 16.06
C ASN A 23 7.42 5.21 15.21
N LEU A 24 7.55 4.54 14.06
CA LEU A 24 6.43 4.32 13.13
C LEU A 24 5.22 3.66 13.82
N HIS A 25 5.44 2.64 14.64
CA HIS A 25 4.39 1.99 15.43
C HIS A 25 3.59 2.93 16.36
N LYS A 26 4.15 4.08 16.77
CA LYS A 26 3.46 5.05 17.64
C LYS A 26 2.50 5.95 16.89
N LEU A 27 2.56 5.98 15.55
CA LEU A 27 1.64 6.75 14.72
C LEU A 27 0.20 6.26 14.90
N ARG A 28 0.02 4.96 15.17
CA ARG A 28 -1.26 4.23 15.23
C ARG A 28 -2.05 4.33 13.93
N VAL A 29 -2.85 3.32 13.65
CA VAL A 29 -3.68 3.27 12.43
C VAL A 29 -5.00 3.98 12.68
N SER A 30 -5.38 4.94 11.83
CA SER A 30 -6.74 5.49 11.83
C SER A 30 -7.66 4.65 10.95
N VAL A 31 -7.25 4.40 9.71
CA VAL A 31 -7.93 3.52 8.75
C VAL A 31 -6.92 2.84 7.83
N VAL A 32 -7.19 1.59 7.46
CA VAL A 32 -6.57 0.91 6.32
C VAL A 32 -7.63 0.71 5.26
N CYS A 33 -7.32 1.06 4.01
CA CYS A 33 -8.20 0.77 2.88
C CYS A 33 -7.53 -0.27 1.99
N VAL A 34 -8.33 -1.19 1.44
CA VAL A 34 -7.85 -2.27 0.59
C VAL A 34 -8.67 -2.39 -0.68
N PHE A 35 -8.04 -2.85 -1.74
CA PHE A 35 -8.70 -3.46 -2.89
C PHE A 35 -8.33 -4.94 -2.93
N ASP A 36 -9.34 -5.80 -3.00
CA ASP A 36 -9.17 -7.25 -3.07
C ASP A 36 -9.43 -7.77 -4.48
N TYR A 37 -8.40 -8.32 -5.13
CA TYR A 37 -8.54 -8.88 -6.48
C TYR A 37 -9.42 -10.15 -6.49
N LEU A 38 -9.56 -10.89 -5.39
CA LEU A 38 -10.42 -12.07 -5.33
C LEU A 38 -11.90 -11.70 -5.48
N THR A 39 -12.33 -10.66 -4.78
CA THR A 39 -13.72 -10.23 -4.71
C THR A 39 -14.04 -9.09 -5.69
N GLY A 40 -13.01 -8.37 -6.15
CA GLY A 40 -13.17 -7.14 -6.94
C GLY A 40 -13.74 -5.98 -6.13
N SER A 41 -13.62 -6.01 -4.79
CA SER A 41 -14.20 -5.00 -3.90
C SER A 41 -13.15 -4.11 -3.24
N TYR A 42 -13.58 -2.89 -2.93
CA TYR A 42 -12.87 -1.99 -2.04
C TYR A 42 -13.46 -2.11 -0.63
N GLU A 43 -12.60 -2.12 0.39
CA GLU A 43 -13.00 -2.20 1.79
C GLU A 43 -12.16 -1.25 2.65
N SER A 44 -12.73 -0.79 3.77
CA SER A 44 -12.01 0.00 4.77
C SER A 44 -12.10 -0.66 6.14
N TYR A 45 -11.03 -0.53 6.91
CA TYR A 45 -10.84 -1.12 8.23
C TYR A 45 -10.37 -0.02 9.17
N GLU A 46 -11.23 0.40 10.11
CA GLU A 46 -10.79 1.28 11.18
C GLU A 46 -9.94 0.49 12.19
N GLU A 47 -9.30 1.18 13.15
CA GLU A 47 -8.45 0.53 14.15
C GLU A 47 -9.12 -0.66 14.86
N LYS A 48 -10.43 -0.56 15.14
CA LYS A 48 -11.23 -1.62 15.77
C LYS A 48 -11.43 -2.86 14.89
N ASP A 49 -11.27 -2.72 13.58
CA ASP A 49 -11.51 -3.77 12.58
C ASP A 49 -10.21 -4.49 12.18
N LEU A 50 -9.05 -4.11 12.73
CA LEU A 50 -7.74 -4.63 12.30
C LEU A 50 -7.53 -6.11 12.58
N ILE A 51 -8.27 -6.71 13.52
CA ILE A 51 -8.29 -8.17 13.70
C ILE A 51 -8.86 -8.87 12.46
N ARG A 52 -9.89 -8.27 11.84
CA ARG A 52 -10.47 -8.79 10.59
C ARG A 52 -9.50 -8.59 9.43
N LEU A 53 -8.81 -7.44 9.38
CA LEU A 53 -7.77 -7.17 8.39
C LEU A 53 -6.62 -8.19 8.50
N ASP A 54 -6.08 -8.44 9.70
CA ASP A 54 -5.00 -9.41 9.92
C ASP A 54 -5.32 -10.77 9.31
N LYS A 55 -6.55 -11.27 9.56
CA LYS A 55 -7.00 -12.53 8.97
C LYS A 55 -6.93 -12.48 7.45
N ARG A 56 -7.43 -11.41 6.83
CA ARG A 56 -7.49 -11.27 5.37
C ARG A 56 -6.09 -11.13 4.75
N ILE A 57 -5.19 -10.34 5.34
CA ILE A 57 -3.84 -10.14 4.79
C ILE A 57 -2.97 -11.41 4.91
N ARG A 58 -3.16 -12.24 5.96
CA ARG A 58 -2.46 -13.53 6.08
C ARG A 58 -2.90 -14.54 5.03
N GLU A 59 -4.13 -14.43 4.56
CA GLU A 59 -4.63 -15.25 3.47
C GLU A 59 -4.10 -14.76 2.10
N ALA A 60 -3.74 -13.47 1.95
CA ALA A 60 -3.25 -12.93 0.68
C ALA A 60 -1.91 -13.54 0.24
N ASP A 61 -1.77 -13.78 -1.07
CA ASP A 61 -0.54 -14.31 -1.66
C ASP A 61 0.48 -13.20 -1.95
N LEU A 62 -0.01 -11.98 -2.21
CA LEU A 62 0.82 -10.80 -2.43
C LEU A 62 0.12 -9.54 -1.91
N LEU A 63 0.88 -8.70 -1.22
CA LEU A 63 0.47 -7.35 -0.84
C LEU A 63 1.12 -6.34 -1.78
N ILE A 64 0.34 -5.38 -2.26
CA ILE A 64 0.79 -4.28 -3.12
C ILE A 64 0.48 -2.97 -2.41
N GLY A 65 1.41 -2.04 -2.45
CA GLY A 65 1.21 -0.70 -1.90
C GLY A 65 2.28 0.27 -2.38
N PHE A 66 2.25 1.49 -1.85
CA PHE A 66 3.16 2.55 -2.23
C PHE A 66 3.98 3.01 -1.03
N ASN A 67 5.28 2.67 -0.98
CA ASN A 67 6.13 2.83 0.22
C ASN A 67 5.69 1.94 1.41
N ILE A 68 4.86 0.94 1.12
CA ILE A 68 4.28 -0.05 2.04
C ILE A 68 5.29 -0.76 2.93
N ARG A 69 6.49 -1.11 2.42
CA ARG A 69 7.49 -1.81 3.24
C ARG A 69 8.08 -0.93 4.32
N ARG A 70 8.28 0.35 4.00
CA ARG A 70 9.03 1.28 4.87
C ARG A 70 8.12 2.15 5.73
N PHE A 71 6.81 2.12 5.49
CA PHE A 71 5.85 2.92 6.22
C PHE A 71 4.68 2.08 6.72
N ASP A 72 3.78 1.65 5.84
CA ASP A 72 2.50 1.05 6.18
C ASP A 72 2.66 -0.21 7.03
N LEU A 73 3.47 -1.17 6.57
CA LEU A 73 3.71 -2.41 7.31
C LEU A 73 4.32 -2.15 8.70
N PRO A 74 5.39 -1.36 8.87
CA PRO A 74 5.88 -0.98 10.19
C PRO A 74 4.85 -0.30 11.11
N VAL A 75 3.93 0.49 10.56
CA VAL A 75 2.83 1.11 11.32
C VAL A 75 1.78 0.07 11.71
N LEU A 76 1.47 -0.87 10.81
CA LEU A 76 0.49 -1.93 11.01
C LEU A 76 1.01 -3.07 11.91
N ALA A 77 2.33 -3.25 12.00
CA ALA A 77 2.98 -4.35 12.72
C ALA A 77 2.45 -4.63 14.14
N PRO A 78 2.15 -3.62 15.00
CA PRO A 78 1.60 -3.88 16.34
C PRO A 78 0.21 -4.54 16.35
N TYR A 79 -0.49 -4.53 15.22
CA TYR A 79 -1.85 -5.05 15.07
C TYR A 79 -1.90 -6.44 14.43
N LEU A 80 -0.75 -7.00 14.04
CA LEU A 80 -0.66 -8.27 13.32
C LEU A 80 -0.17 -9.39 14.23
N PHE A 81 -0.66 -10.61 13.97
CA PHE A 81 -0.24 -11.80 14.73
C PHE A 81 1.02 -12.47 14.17
N VAL A 82 1.51 -12.01 13.02
CA VAL A 82 2.74 -12.50 12.38
C VAL A 82 3.67 -11.33 12.05
N PRO A 83 5.00 -11.55 12.00
CA PRO A 83 5.95 -10.52 11.58
C PRO A 83 5.64 -10.01 10.16
N VAL A 84 5.81 -8.72 9.92
CA VAL A 84 5.52 -8.11 8.61
C VAL A 84 6.45 -8.62 7.51
N GLU A 85 7.63 -9.12 7.89
CA GLU A 85 8.62 -9.73 7.00
C GLU A 85 8.14 -11.07 6.44
N SER A 86 7.08 -11.67 7.02
CA SER A 86 6.49 -12.91 6.51
C SER A 86 5.65 -12.71 5.25
N PHE A 87 5.25 -11.47 4.94
CA PHE A 87 4.42 -11.17 3.78
C PHE A 87 5.26 -11.00 2.52
N GLN A 88 4.78 -11.58 1.42
CA GLN A 88 5.23 -11.18 0.10
C GLN A 88 4.61 -9.84 -0.25
N VAL A 89 5.46 -8.92 -0.70
CA VAL A 89 5.09 -7.54 -0.95
C VAL A 89 5.68 -7.10 -2.28
N LEU A 90 4.95 -6.31 -3.05
CA LEU A 90 5.44 -5.51 -4.16
C LEU A 90 5.21 -4.03 -3.81
N ASP A 91 6.30 -3.32 -3.52
CA ASP A 91 6.26 -1.89 -3.19
C ASP A 91 6.54 -1.07 -4.45
N LEU A 92 5.54 -0.36 -4.95
CA LEU A 92 5.63 0.35 -6.22
C LEU A 92 6.63 1.51 -6.14
N MET A 93 6.77 2.17 -4.99
CA MET A 93 7.73 3.26 -4.83
C MET A 93 9.15 2.73 -4.86
N GLU A 94 9.41 1.61 -4.17
CA GLU A 94 10.72 0.96 -4.17
C GLU A 94 11.10 0.46 -5.57
N ALA A 95 10.17 -0.17 -6.29
CA ALA A 95 10.38 -0.63 -7.66
C ALA A 95 10.72 0.52 -8.60
N VAL A 96 9.99 1.64 -8.50
CA VAL A 96 10.29 2.85 -9.28
C VAL A 96 11.62 3.49 -8.88
N GLU A 97 11.92 3.56 -7.58
CA GLU A 97 13.18 4.10 -7.05
C GLU A 97 14.38 3.32 -7.57
N LYS A 98 14.26 1.99 -7.68
CA LYS A 98 15.31 1.12 -8.23
C LYS A 98 15.65 1.45 -9.69
N GLU A 99 14.64 1.70 -10.52
CA GLU A 99 14.84 1.99 -11.94
C GLU A 99 15.30 3.43 -12.20
N ARG A 100 14.83 4.40 -11.42
CA ARG A 100 15.11 5.83 -11.66
C ARG A 100 16.16 6.47 -10.74
N GLY A 101 16.56 5.78 -9.66
CA GLY A 101 17.55 6.23 -8.67
C GLY A 101 17.03 7.18 -7.58
N HIS A 102 15.75 7.56 -7.60
CA HIS A 102 15.16 8.48 -6.62
C HIS A 102 13.68 8.14 -6.36
N ARG A 103 13.13 8.58 -5.22
CA ARG A 103 11.72 8.35 -4.87
C ARG A 103 10.77 9.25 -5.65
N ALA A 104 9.61 8.73 -6.01
CA ALA A 104 8.51 9.49 -6.60
C ALA A 104 7.31 9.49 -5.64
N SER A 105 6.47 10.52 -5.69
CA SER A 105 5.17 10.47 -5.02
C SER A 105 4.16 9.68 -5.86
N LEU A 106 3.15 9.09 -5.23
CA LEU A 106 2.06 8.41 -5.94
C LEU A 106 1.43 9.35 -6.98
N GLU A 107 1.14 10.60 -6.60
CA GLU A 107 0.57 11.60 -7.51
C GLU A 107 1.44 11.84 -8.75
N SER A 108 2.76 11.98 -8.57
CA SER A 108 3.70 12.25 -9.67
C SER A 108 3.82 11.10 -10.67
N LEU A 109 3.43 9.88 -10.25
CA LEU A 109 3.34 8.69 -11.11
C LEU A 109 1.94 8.53 -11.71
N ALA A 110 0.92 8.61 -10.87
CA ALA A 110 -0.47 8.36 -11.25
C ALA A 110 -0.98 9.38 -12.28
N GLN A 111 -0.67 10.67 -12.12
CA GLN A 111 -1.15 11.70 -13.04
C GLN A 111 -0.71 11.46 -14.49
N PRO A 112 0.59 11.38 -14.82
CA PRO A 112 1.02 11.15 -16.19
C PRO A 112 0.71 9.73 -16.69
N THR A 113 0.71 8.72 -15.81
CA THR A 113 0.44 7.32 -16.19
C THR A 113 -1.01 7.12 -16.59
N LEU A 114 -1.94 7.64 -15.78
CA LEU A 114 -3.37 7.46 -15.94
C LEU A 114 -4.04 8.64 -16.67
N ARG A 115 -3.25 9.63 -17.11
CA ARG A 115 -3.70 10.86 -17.80
C ARG A 115 -4.77 11.63 -17.01
N LEU A 116 -4.63 11.63 -15.69
CA LEU A 116 -5.52 12.35 -14.80
C LEU A 116 -5.26 13.86 -14.88
N ARG A 117 -6.32 14.65 -14.78
CA ARG A 117 -6.17 16.10 -14.57
C ARG A 117 -5.75 16.35 -13.13
N LYS A 118 -5.02 17.43 -12.87
CA LYS A 118 -4.73 17.89 -11.51
C LYS A 118 -6.03 17.96 -10.71
N SER A 119 -6.15 17.11 -9.69
CA SER A 119 -7.31 17.06 -8.81
C SER A 119 -6.94 17.68 -7.47
N GLY A 120 -7.25 18.97 -7.30
CA GLY A 120 -7.28 19.64 -6.00
C GLY A 120 -5.97 19.74 -5.23
N THR A 121 -6.01 20.49 -4.14
CA THR A 121 -4.94 20.58 -3.12
C THR A 121 -4.89 19.30 -2.29
N GLY A 122 -3.69 18.87 -1.92
CA GLY A 122 -3.50 17.70 -1.05
C GLY A 122 -4.36 17.80 0.21
N ILE A 123 -5.16 16.76 0.45
CA ILE A 123 -6.01 16.65 1.64
C ILE A 123 -5.11 16.31 2.82
N ASP A 124 -5.31 16.99 3.95
CA ASP A 124 -4.60 16.69 5.19
C ASP A 124 -5.36 15.59 5.95
N ALA A 125 -4.94 14.34 5.74
CA ALA A 125 -5.54 13.17 6.36
C ALA A 125 -5.51 13.22 7.90
N LEU A 126 -4.47 13.82 8.49
CA LEU A 126 -4.38 13.99 9.94
C LEU A 126 -5.41 15.00 10.45
N ALA A 127 -5.62 16.10 9.72
CA ALA A 127 -6.67 17.07 10.06
C ALA A 127 -8.07 16.43 9.99
N LEU A 128 -8.35 15.63 8.95
CA LEU A 128 -9.62 14.90 8.85
C LEU A 128 -9.85 13.97 10.04
N PHE A 129 -8.82 13.23 10.46
CA PHE A 129 -8.91 12.35 11.63
C PHE A 129 -9.17 13.15 12.93
N GLN A 130 -8.43 14.25 13.15
CA GLN A 130 -8.57 15.10 14.32
C GLN A 130 -9.95 15.77 14.41
N GLU A 131 -10.55 16.10 13.27
CA GLU A 131 -11.91 16.64 13.17
C GLU A 131 -13.01 15.56 13.23
N GLY A 132 -12.64 14.27 13.30
CA GLY A 132 -13.59 13.15 13.33
C GLY A 132 -14.29 12.88 11.98
N LYS A 133 -13.78 13.42 10.88
CA LYS A 133 -14.33 13.29 9.51
C LYS A 133 -13.96 11.95 8.87
N MET A 134 -14.37 10.85 9.51
CA MET A 134 -13.94 9.50 9.14
C MET A 134 -14.37 9.07 7.73
N GLU A 135 -15.53 9.52 7.24
CA GLU A 135 -15.98 9.16 5.89
C GLU A 135 -15.15 9.86 4.79
N GLU A 136 -14.76 11.12 5.02
CA GLU A 136 -13.85 11.83 4.12
C GLU A 136 -12.45 11.19 4.13
N LEU A 137 -11.97 10.79 5.32
CA LEU A 137 -10.70 10.09 5.48
C LEU A 137 -10.69 8.74 4.76
N LYS A 138 -11.76 7.94 4.92
CA LYS A 138 -11.94 6.68 4.18
C LYS A 138 -11.96 6.91 2.68
N SER A 139 -12.70 7.92 2.21
CA SER A 139 -12.76 8.26 0.79
C SER A 139 -11.40 8.68 0.23
N TYR A 140 -10.61 9.40 1.02
CA TYR A 140 -9.24 9.78 0.65
C TYR A 140 -8.34 8.56 0.51
N CYS A 141 -8.26 7.72 1.56
CA CYS A 141 -7.43 6.52 1.54
C CYS A 141 -7.88 5.51 0.46
N LEU A 142 -9.20 5.34 0.25
CA LEU A 142 -9.73 4.53 -0.85
C LEU A 142 -9.31 5.05 -2.23
N ASN A 143 -9.21 6.36 -2.40
CA ASN A 143 -8.72 6.94 -3.64
C ASN A 143 -7.23 6.62 -3.85
N ASP A 144 -6.40 6.67 -2.81
CA ASP A 144 -4.98 6.32 -2.91
C ASP A 144 -4.77 4.83 -3.21
N VAL A 145 -5.59 3.94 -2.63
CA VAL A 145 -5.65 2.51 -3.02
C VAL A 145 -6.03 2.36 -4.49
N ARG A 146 -7.06 3.09 -4.95
CA ARG A 146 -7.49 3.05 -6.36
C ARG A 146 -6.39 3.51 -7.29
N LEU A 147 -5.71 4.62 -6.99
CA LEU A 147 -4.60 5.12 -7.78
C LEU A 147 -3.43 4.14 -7.80
N THR A 148 -3.07 3.56 -6.66
CA THR A 148 -2.03 2.54 -6.54
C THR A 148 -2.35 1.32 -7.40
N LYS A 149 -3.59 0.82 -7.31
CA LYS A 149 -4.09 -0.30 -8.13
C LYS A 149 -4.05 0.03 -9.62
N GLU A 150 -4.58 1.17 -10.04
CA GLU A 150 -4.64 1.57 -11.45
C GLU A 150 -3.24 1.78 -12.04
N VAL A 151 -2.30 2.37 -11.29
CA VAL A 151 -0.90 2.48 -11.70
C VAL A 151 -0.29 1.09 -11.85
N TYR A 152 -0.47 0.20 -10.87
CA TYR A 152 0.01 -1.17 -10.94
C TYR A 152 -0.53 -1.92 -12.16
N ASP A 153 -1.85 -1.90 -12.38
CA ASP A 153 -2.49 -2.54 -13.53
C ASP A 153 -1.94 -1.99 -14.86
N TYR A 154 -1.73 -0.68 -14.95
CA TYR A 154 -1.11 -0.06 -16.12
C TYR A 154 0.30 -0.60 -16.34
N GLY A 155 1.12 -0.66 -15.29
CA GLY A 155 2.49 -1.16 -15.36
C GLY A 155 2.55 -2.63 -15.77
N VAL A 156 1.66 -3.48 -15.25
CA VAL A 156 1.55 -4.89 -15.67
C VAL A 156 1.17 -5.02 -17.14
N ALA A 157 0.24 -4.20 -17.63
CA ALA A 157 -0.23 -4.26 -19.01
C ALA A 157 0.77 -3.69 -20.03
N ASN A 158 1.55 -2.68 -19.65
CA ASN A 158 2.37 -1.91 -20.58
C ASN A 158 3.88 -2.11 -20.39
N GLY A 159 4.33 -2.71 -19.28
CA GLY A 159 5.75 -2.86 -18.94
C GLY A 159 6.44 -1.52 -18.61
N LYS A 160 5.66 -0.48 -18.31
CA LYS A 160 6.15 0.87 -18.02
C LYS A 160 5.12 1.71 -17.28
N VAL A 161 5.60 2.76 -16.62
CA VAL A 161 4.82 3.85 -16.05
C VAL A 161 5.45 5.20 -16.41
N TYR A 162 4.75 6.28 -16.14
CA TYR A 162 5.25 7.64 -16.37
C TYR A 162 5.41 8.40 -15.06
N PHE A 163 6.38 9.30 -15.01
CA PHE A 163 6.67 10.16 -13.86
C PHE A 163 6.86 11.60 -14.32
N THR A 164 6.18 12.56 -13.71
CA THR A 164 6.43 13.98 -13.94
C THR A 164 7.28 14.55 -12.81
N SER A 165 8.47 15.02 -13.16
CA SER A 165 9.43 15.63 -12.25
C SER A 165 8.95 17.00 -11.77
N SER A 166 8.96 17.22 -10.46
CA SER A 166 8.70 18.53 -9.86
C SER A 166 9.88 19.51 -10.00
N TRP A 167 11.04 19.03 -10.47
CA TRP A 167 12.24 19.86 -10.60
C TRP A 167 12.33 20.54 -11.95
N ASP A 168 12.06 19.82 -13.04
CA ASP A 168 12.16 20.33 -14.41
C ASP A 168 10.85 20.22 -15.21
N TYR A 169 9.76 19.77 -14.57
CA TYR A 169 8.42 19.65 -15.13
C TYR A 169 8.32 18.74 -16.36
N LYS A 170 9.31 17.88 -16.59
CA LYS A 170 9.29 16.89 -17.67
C LYS A 170 8.67 15.59 -17.21
N THR A 171 8.01 14.92 -18.14
CA THR A 171 7.50 13.56 -17.96
C THR A 171 8.51 12.57 -18.52
N TYR A 172 8.86 11.59 -17.70
CA TYR A 172 9.78 10.50 -18.00
C TYR A 172 9.02 9.19 -18.07
N GLU A 173 9.46 8.31 -18.96
CA GLU A 173 9.04 6.92 -18.99
C GLU A 173 9.95 6.10 -18.07
N ILE A 174 9.36 5.23 -17.25
CA ILE A 174 10.06 4.36 -16.32
C ILE A 174 9.67 2.92 -16.66
N PRO A 175 10.61 2.06 -17.08
CA PRO A 175 10.32 0.66 -17.31
C PRO A 175 9.94 -0.02 -15.99
N VAL A 176 9.00 -0.96 -16.03
CA VAL A 176 8.64 -1.79 -14.87
C VAL A 176 8.43 -3.24 -15.29
N HIS A 177 8.73 -4.17 -14.39
CA HIS A 177 8.63 -5.62 -14.62
C HIS A 177 7.61 -6.27 -13.69
N TRP A 178 6.58 -5.50 -13.31
CA TRP A 178 5.61 -5.91 -12.28
C TRP A 178 4.80 -7.15 -12.65
N LYS A 179 4.64 -7.44 -13.95
CA LYS A 179 4.00 -8.69 -14.39
C LYS A 179 4.85 -9.89 -13.98
N GLU A 180 6.13 -9.89 -14.36
CA GLU A 180 7.06 -10.96 -14.04
C GLU A 180 7.29 -11.08 -12.53
N GLU A 181 7.45 -9.95 -11.83
CA GLU A 181 7.59 -9.90 -10.37
C GLU A 181 6.38 -10.52 -9.66
N THR A 182 5.16 -10.19 -10.12
CA THR A 182 3.92 -10.75 -9.57
C THR A 182 3.81 -12.25 -9.84
N GLU A 183 4.07 -12.68 -11.08
CA GLU A 183 4.05 -14.11 -11.43
C GLU A 183 5.07 -14.91 -10.62
N GLN A 184 6.23 -14.34 -10.31
CA GLN A 184 7.24 -14.96 -9.46
C GLN A 184 6.80 -15.03 -8.01
N ALA A 185 6.25 -13.95 -7.47
CA ALA A 185 5.71 -13.91 -6.11
C ALA A 185 4.62 -14.99 -5.91
N LEU A 186 3.62 -15.02 -6.80
CA LEU A 186 2.51 -15.99 -6.71
C LEU A 186 2.94 -17.46 -6.88
N LYS A 187 4.09 -17.73 -7.51
CA LYS A 187 4.64 -19.09 -7.63
C LYS A 187 5.51 -19.49 -6.44
N ALA A 188 6.04 -18.52 -5.68
CA ALA A 188 6.88 -18.82 -4.53
C ALA A 188 6.03 -19.43 -3.42
N VAL A 189 6.42 -20.62 -2.97
CA VAL A 189 5.75 -21.35 -1.87
C VAL A 189 5.74 -20.45 -0.64
N LYS A 190 4.55 -20.16 -0.09
CA LYS A 190 4.44 -19.46 1.19
C LYS A 190 5.25 -20.23 2.24
N PRO A 191 6.14 -19.57 3.00
CA PRO A 191 6.68 -20.18 4.20
C PRO A 191 5.50 -20.63 5.05
N THR A 192 5.35 -21.93 5.26
CA THR A 192 4.38 -22.45 6.23
C THR A 192 4.75 -21.86 7.57
N ALA A 193 3.84 -21.11 8.19
CA ALA A 193 4.01 -20.68 9.57
C ALA A 193 4.35 -21.93 10.41
N PRO A 194 5.32 -21.86 11.34
CA PRO A 194 5.59 -22.99 12.21
C PRO A 194 4.29 -23.36 12.93
N GLU A 195 3.84 -24.62 12.76
CA GLU A 195 2.75 -25.16 13.56
C GLU A 195 3.14 -24.97 15.02
N PHE A 196 2.31 -24.26 15.78
CA PHE A 196 2.48 -24.19 17.23
C PHE A 196 2.46 -25.63 17.75
N PRO A 197 3.48 -26.09 18.50
CA PRO A 197 3.50 -27.45 19.02
C PRO A 197 2.27 -27.63 19.91
N THR A 198 1.37 -28.51 19.48
CA THR A 198 0.10 -28.79 20.17
C THR A 198 0.28 -29.64 21.43
N SER A 199 1.51 -29.83 21.90
CA SER A 199 1.86 -30.68 23.04
C SER A 199 2.43 -29.88 24.21
N LEU A 200 1.60 -29.05 24.83
CA LEU A 200 1.79 -28.56 26.19
C LEU A 200 0.42 -28.33 26.85
N PHE A 201 -0.41 -29.37 26.86
CA PHE A 201 -1.48 -29.61 27.82
C PHE A 201 -1.60 -31.11 28.06
#